data_AF-A0A399Y9F0-F1
#
_entry.id   AF-A0A399Y9F0-F1
#
_cell.length_a   1.000
_cell.length_b   1.000
_cell.length_c   1.000
_cell.angle_alpha   90.00
_cell.angle_beta   90.00
_cell.angle_gamma   90.00
#
_symmetry.space_group_name_H-M   'P 1'
#
loop_
_entity.id
_entity.type
_entity.pdbx_description
1 polymer ?
#
loop_
_entity_poly.entity_id
_entity_poly.type
_entity_poly.pdbx_seq_one_letter_code
_entity_poly.pdbx_strand_id
1 'polypeptide(L)'
;MNTKKYIPDPGAPIHPGKILLDDFLTPANITQRRLADAIHVPFQRVNEIVNGRRGLTPATALRLERFFGMSAAFWLNLQSRWDLYHAQQQEAEALSQIRPAMLPGKKKSPRNLAMVYRKTRISDQRNDRQYWLAQPPSARLAALEEIRREYHAWKYGTEPGFQRVLAVTKRQ
;
A
#
# COMPACT_ATOMS: atom_id res chain seq x y z
N MET A 1 -27.88 12.73 -13.40
CA MET A 1 -26.49 12.96 -12.96
C MET A 1 -25.65 11.76 -13.33
N ASN A 2 -24.66 11.94 -14.21
CA ASN A 2 -23.93 10.85 -14.88
C ASN A 2 -22.86 10.26 -13.95
N THR A 3 -23.18 9.21 -13.20
CA THR A 3 -22.23 8.47 -12.36
C THR A 3 -21.51 7.41 -13.20
N LYS A 4 -20.66 7.83 -14.14
CA LYS A 4 -19.63 6.94 -14.67
C LYS A 4 -18.67 6.62 -13.53
N LYS A 5 -18.92 5.50 -12.86
CA LYS A 5 -17.98 4.82 -11.97
C LYS A 5 -16.70 4.65 -12.78
N TYR A 6 -15.65 5.41 -12.45
CA TYR A 6 -14.34 5.23 -13.07
C TYR A 6 -13.90 3.80 -12.76
N ILE A 7 -13.94 2.94 -13.76
CA ILE A 7 -13.35 1.60 -13.72
C ILE A 7 -11.99 1.82 -14.38
N PRO A 8 -10.90 1.96 -13.61
CA PRO A 8 -9.58 2.02 -14.21
C PRO A 8 -9.35 0.75 -15.04
N ASP A 9 -8.61 0.89 -16.14
CA ASP A 9 -7.99 -0.27 -16.79
C ASP A 9 -7.34 -1.13 -15.68
N PRO A 10 -7.64 -2.44 -15.57
CA PRO A 10 -7.09 -3.28 -14.51
C PRO A 10 -5.56 -3.26 -14.41
N GLY A 11 -4.85 -2.77 -15.45
CA GLY A 11 -3.40 -2.55 -15.44
C GLY A 11 -2.92 -1.13 -15.06
N ALA A 12 -3.78 -0.11 -15.00
CA ALA A 12 -3.37 1.27 -14.77
C ALA A 12 -3.29 1.58 -13.25
N PRO A 13 -2.17 2.15 -12.76
CA PRO A 13 -2.08 2.62 -11.37
C PRO A 13 -3.06 3.77 -11.13
N ILE A 14 -3.52 3.90 -9.88
CA ILE A 14 -4.40 4.99 -9.44
C ILE A 14 -3.53 6.13 -8.88
N HIS A 15 -3.85 7.38 -9.22
CA HIS A 15 -3.10 8.54 -8.72
C HIS A 15 -3.11 8.56 -7.18
N PRO A 16 -1.97 8.79 -6.50
CA PRO A 16 -1.87 8.74 -5.04
C PRO A 16 -2.85 9.67 -4.33
N GLY A 17 -3.16 10.82 -4.92
CA GLY A 17 -4.16 11.73 -4.37
C GLY A 17 -5.58 11.19 -4.37
N LYS A 18 -5.94 10.31 -5.30
CA LYS A 18 -7.24 9.66 -5.31
C LYS A 18 -7.35 8.62 -4.19
N ILE A 19 -6.27 7.85 -3.96
CA ILE A 19 -6.14 6.94 -2.82
C ILE A 19 -6.21 7.72 -1.50
N LEU A 20 -5.49 8.83 -1.39
CA LEU A 20 -5.54 9.72 -0.22
C LEU A 20 -6.98 10.17 0.07
N LEU A 21 -7.74 10.54 -0.95
CA LEU A 21 -9.13 10.96 -0.78
C LEU A 21 -10.05 9.80 -0.38
N ASP A 22 -10.07 8.73 -1.17
CA ASP A 22 -11.10 7.70 -1.10
C ASP A 22 -10.88 6.73 0.07
N ASP A 23 -9.62 6.47 0.42
CA ASP A 23 -9.26 5.43 1.39
C ASP A 23 -8.80 5.98 2.75
N PHE A 24 -8.44 7.27 2.83
CA PHE A 24 -7.99 7.90 4.07
C PHE A 24 -8.91 9.05 4.50
N LEU A 25 -9.11 10.06 3.66
CA LEU A 25 -9.86 11.26 4.04
C LEU A 25 -11.37 10.99 4.20
N THR A 26 -11.99 10.37 3.19
CA THR A 26 -13.43 10.09 3.18
C THR A 26 -13.82 9.16 4.34
N PRO A 27 -13.15 8.03 4.59
CA PRO A 27 -13.53 7.13 5.68
C PRO A 27 -13.25 7.72 7.07
N ALA A 28 -12.27 8.61 7.20
CA ALA A 28 -11.96 9.29 8.46
C ALA A 28 -12.78 10.59 8.68
N ASN A 29 -13.63 10.96 7.72
CA ASN A 29 -14.36 12.24 7.70
C ASN A 29 -13.44 13.46 7.90
N ILE A 30 -12.25 13.43 7.27
CA ILE A 30 -11.26 14.50 7.32
C ILE A 30 -11.34 15.31 6.03
N THR A 31 -11.54 16.63 6.15
CA THR A 31 -11.52 17.51 4.98
C THR A 31 -10.10 17.77 4.50
N GLN A 32 -9.92 18.07 3.22
CA GLN A 32 -8.62 18.45 2.66
C GLN A 32 -8.00 19.65 3.38
N ARG A 33 -8.82 20.61 3.83
CA ARG A 33 -8.37 21.76 4.64
C ARG A 33 -7.84 21.32 5.99
N ARG A 34 -8.59 20.48 6.72
CA ARG A 34 -8.15 19.92 8.00
C ARG A 34 -6.84 19.14 7.85
N LEU A 35 -6.70 18.36 6.79
CA LEU A 35 -5.44 17.66 6.51
C LEU A 35 -4.31 18.67 6.30
N ALA A 36 -4.50 19.67 5.43
CA ALA A 36 -3.48 20.67 5.12
C ALA A 36 -2.96 21.38 6.37
N ASP A 37 -3.88 21.80 7.25
CA ASP A 37 -3.56 22.44 8.52
C ASP A 37 -2.79 21.47 9.44
N ALA A 38 -3.25 20.23 9.57
CA ALA A 38 -2.64 19.24 10.45
C ALA A 38 -1.24 18.79 10.01
N ILE A 39 -0.96 18.80 8.69
CA ILE A 39 0.35 18.42 8.16
C ILE A 39 1.24 19.63 7.84
N HIS A 40 0.80 20.84 8.20
CA HIS A 40 1.48 22.12 7.98
C HIS A 40 1.92 22.33 6.52
N VAL A 41 0.99 22.18 5.58
CA VAL A 41 1.21 22.52 4.16
C VAL A 41 0.08 23.42 3.65
N PRO A 42 0.31 24.21 2.60
CA PRO A 42 -0.76 25.01 2.01
C PRO A 42 -1.93 24.15 1.54
N PHE A 43 -3.16 24.60 1.78
CA PHE A 43 -4.38 23.91 1.31
C PHE A 43 -4.33 23.60 -0.19
N GLN A 44 -3.84 24.54 -0.99
CA GLN A 44 -3.69 24.37 -2.44
C GLN A 44 -2.86 23.13 -2.80
N ARG A 45 -1.81 22.81 -2.02
CA ARG A 45 -0.99 21.62 -2.25
C ARG A 45 -1.80 20.34 -2.09
N VAL A 46 -2.57 20.23 -1.00
CA VAL A 46 -3.42 19.05 -0.76
C VAL A 46 -4.49 18.94 -1.83
N ASN A 47 -5.12 20.06 -2.20
CA ASN A 47 -6.14 20.09 -3.24
C ASN A 47 -5.60 19.68 -4.62
N GLU A 48 -4.43 20.16 -5.01
CA GLU A 48 -3.79 19.76 -6.27
C GLU A 48 -3.43 18.27 -6.29
N ILE A 49 -2.91 17.74 -5.17
CA ILE A 49 -2.61 16.30 -5.03
C ILE A 49 -3.88 15.48 -5.19
N VAL A 50 -4.93 15.78 -4.41
CA VAL A 50 -6.20 15.03 -4.42
C VAL A 50 -6.86 15.05 -5.80
N ASN A 51 -6.78 16.18 -6.52
CA ASN A 51 -7.35 16.30 -7.86
C ASN A 51 -6.44 15.76 -8.98
N GLY A 52 -5.32 15.11 -8.66
CA GLY A 52 -4.42 14.53 -9.67
C GLY A 52 -3.62 15.54 -10.48
N ARG A 53 -3.57 16.80 -10.05
CA ARG A 53 -2.86 17.89 -10.74
C ARG A 53 -1.40 18.03 -10.30
N ARG A 54 -1.04 17.39 -9.19
CA ARG A 54 0.30 17.42 -8.60
C ARG A 54 0.67 16.06 -8.04
N GLY A 55 1.90 15.63 -8.29
CA GLY A 55 2.50 14.46 -7.67
C GLY A 55 2.93 14.69 -6.21
N LEU A 56 3.02 13.60 -5.47
CA LEU A 56 3.38 13.58 -4.06
C LEU A 56 4.91 13.64 -3.89
N THR A 57 5.40 14.63 -3.13
CA THR A 57 6.84 14.81 -2.89
C THR A 57 7.31 14.04 -1.65
N PRO A 58 8.61 13.69 -1.51
CA PRO A 58 9.15 13.04 -0.31
C PRO A 58 8.85 13.80 0.99
N ALA A 59 8.96 15.13 0.95
CA ALA A 59 8.62 15.97 2.11
C ALA A 59 7.13 15.87 2.49
N THR A 60 6.23 15.71 1.52
CA THR A 60 4.79 15.50 1.79
C THR A 60 4.53 14.08 2.30
N ALA A 61 5.23 13.08 1.75
CA ALA A 61 5.15 11.69 2.19
C ALA A 61 5.52 11.53 3.67
N LEU A 62 6.61 12.14 4.13
CA LEU A 62 7.01 12.12 5.55
C LEU A 62 5.96 12.75 6.47
N ARG A 63 5.29 13.80 6.00
CA ARG A 63 4.23 14.46 6.76
C ARG A 63 2.98 13.59 6.85
N LEU A 64 2.61 12.92 5.76
CA LEU A 64 1.52 11.96 5.73
C LEU A 64 1.85 10.71 6.57
N GLU A 65 3.10 10.28 6.61
CA GLU A 65 3.54 9.21 7.52
C GLU A 65 3.32 9.61 8.97
N ARG A 66 3.76 10.81 9.36
CA ARG A 66 3.56 11.27 10.72
C ARG A 66 2.08 11.39 11.10
N PHE A 67 1.21 11.73 10.14
CA PHE A 67 -0.22 11.94 10.38
C PHE A 67 -1.05 10.65 10.33
N PHE A 68 -0.82 9.77 9.36
CA PHE A 68 -1.62 8.56 9.13
C PHE A 68 -0.93 7.27 9.62
N GLY A 69 0.34 7.31 10.00
CA GLY A 69 1.11 6.13 10.41
C GLY A 69 1.52 5.21 9.26
N MET A 70 1.28 5.61 8.00
CA MET A 70 1.69 4.87 6.80
C MET A 70 3.04 5.37 6.31
N SER A 71 4.03 4.48 6.13
CA SER A 71 5.41 4.88 5.80
C SER A 71 5.50 5.83 4.60
N ALA A 72 6.48 6.73 4.59
CA ALA A 72 6.72 7.62 3.45
C ALA A 72 6.98 6.83 2.17
N ALA A 73 7.64 5.66 2.30
CA ALA A 73 7.85 4.72 1.21
C ALA A 73 6.53 4.22 0.58
N PHE A 74 5.49 3.97 1.39
CA PHE A 74 4.16 3.63 0.88
C PHE A 74 3.65 4.70 -0.09
N TRP A 75 3.66 5.96 0.34
CA TRP A 75 3.15 7.08 -0.48
C TRP A 75 3.99 7.32 -1.72
N LEU A 76 5.32 7.20 -1.60
CA LEU A 76 6.23 7.35 -2.73
C LEU A 76 6.14 6.19 -3.73
N ASN A 77 5.84 4.98 -3.28
CA ASN A 77 5.61 3.85 -4.18
C ASN A 77 4.34 4.02 -5.01
N LEU A 78 3.28 4.59 -4.44
CA LEU A 78 2.08 4.97 -5.20
C LEU A 78 2.41 5.98 -6.30
N GLN A 79 3.14 7.05 -5.94
CA GLN A 79 3.58 8.07 -6.88
C GLN A 79 4.47 7.47 -7.98
N SER A 80 5.45 6.64 -7.59
CA SER A 80 6.40 6.05 -8.52
C SER A 80 5.72 5.13 -9.52
N ARG A 81 4.73 4.34 -9.10
CA ARG A 81 3.94 3.50 -10.02
C ARG A 81 3.16 4.34 -11.03
N TRP A 82 2.50 5.39 -10.55
CA TRP A 82 1.76 6.32 -11.40
C TRP A 82 2.68 6.95 -12.45
N ASP A 83 3.81 7.51 -12.01
CA ASP A 83 4.77 8.18 -12.88
C ASP A 83 5.41 7.21 -13.88
N LEU A 84 5.83 6.02 -13.42
CA LEU A 84 6.41 5.01 -14.30
C LEU A 84 5.43 4.54 -15.37
N TYR A 85 4.17 4.30 -15.02
CA TYR A 85 3.17 3.89 -16.00
C TYR A 85 2.97 4.96 -17.08
N HIS A 86 2.83 6.23 -16.70
CA HIS A 86 2.68 7.32 -17.68
C HIS A 86 3.95 7.54 -18.51
N ALA A 87 5.12 7.50 -17.89
CA ALA A 87 6.39 7.59 -18.60
C ALA A 87 6.56 6.43 -19.59
N GLN A 88 6.19 5.21 -19.22
CA GLN A 88 6.22 4.04 -20.12
C GLN A 88 5.32 4.22 -21.34
N GLN A 89 4.12 4.80 -21.16
CA GLN A 89 3.24 5.07 -22.29
C GLN A 89 3.80 6.17 -23.20
N GLN A 90 4.37 7.23 -22.63
CA GLN A 90 4.93 8.36 -23.38
C GLN A 90 6.21 7.98 -24.13
N GLU A 91 7.06 7.14 -23.53
CA GLU A 91 8.37 6.76 -24.05
C GLU A 91 8.32 5.41 -24.81
N ALA A 92 7.14 4.82 -25.03
CA ALA A 92 7.00 3.46 -25.55
C ALA A 92 7.79 3.22 -26.86
N GLU A 93 7.72 4.16 -27.79
CA GLU A 93 8.42 4.09 -29.07
C GLU A 93 9.94 4.17 -28.88
N ALA A 94 10.43 5.17 -28.13
CA ALA A 94 11.85 5.34 -27.85
C ALA A 94 12.44 4.12 -27.13
N LEU A 95 11.74 3.61 -26.11
CA LEU A 95 12.15 2.43 -25.34
C LEU A 95 12.28 1.18 -26.22
N SER A 96 11.42 1.01 -27.24
CA SER A 96 11.46 -0.14 -28.15
C SER A 96 12.75 -0.23 -28.98
N GLN A 97 13.44 0.90 -29.17
CA GLN A 97 14.67 0.99 -29.95
C GLN A 97 15.93 0.79 -29.11
N ILE A 98 15.81 0.78 -27.77
CA ILE A 98 16.96 0.63 -26.87
C ILE A 98 17.37 -0.84 -26.76
N ARG A 99 18.62 -1.14 -27.11
CA ARG A 99 19.20 -2.47 -26.92
C ARG A 99 19.79 -2.61 -25.51
N PRO A 100 19.39 -3.64 -24.73
CA PRO A 100 19.95 -3.85 -23.39
C PRO A 100 21.46 -4.10 -23.42
N ALA A 101 22.20 -3.44 -22.54
CA ALA A 101 23.61 -3.76 -22.32
C ALA A 101 23.74 -5.08 -21.54
N MET A 102 24.59 -5.98 -22.02
CA MET A 102 24.92 -7.20 -21.29
C MET A 102 25.88 -6.85 -20.14
N LEU A 103 25.33 -6.64 -18.94
CA LEU A 103 26.14 -6.45 -17.74
C LEU A 103 26.66 -7.81 -17.25
N PRO A 104 27.95 -7.91 -16.84
CA PRO A 104 28.48 -9.15 -16.28
C PRO A 104 27.66 -9.54 -15.04
N GLY A 105 27.00 -10.69 -15.10
CA GLY A 105 26.06 -11.13 -14.08
C GLY A 105 26.73 -11.29 -12.71
N LYS A 106 26.19 -10.64 -11.67
CA LYS A 106 26.55 -11.00 -10.30
C LYS A 106 26.10 -12.44 -10.06
N LYS A 107 27.04 -13.35 -9.74
CA LYS A 107 26.74 -14.75 -9.41
C LYS A 107 25.66 -14.78 -8.33
N LYS A 108 24.48 -15.34 -8.65
CA LYS A 108 23.44 -15.61 -7.65
C LYS A 108 24.02 -16.64 -6.69
N SER A 109 24.39 -16.23 -5.47
CA SER A 109 24.65 -17.18 -4.41
C SER A 109 23.36 -17.97 -4.17
N PRO A 110 23.38 -19.31 -4.16
CA PRO A 110 22.19 -20.09 -3.85
C PRO A 110 21.80 -19.80 -2.40
N ARG A 111 20.74 -19.01 -2.21
CA ARG A 111 20.09 -18.91 -0.89
C ARG A 111 19.47 -20.28 -0.61
N ASN A 112 20.13 -21.09 0.21
CA ASN A 112 19.51 -22.22 0.89
C ASN A 112 18.47 -21.68 1.89
N LEU A 113 17.30 -21.30 1.41
CA LEU A 113 16.13 -21.05 2.23
C LEU A 113 15.44 -22.39 2.47
N ALA A 114 15.97 -23.18 3.41
CA ALA A 114 15.28 -24.35 3.93
C ALA A 114 13.99 -23.89 4.62
N MET A 115 12.89 -23.98 3.88
CA MET A 115 11.54 -23.63 4.30
C MET A 115 11.04 -24.72 5.28
N VAL A 116 11.25 -24.51 6.58
CA VAL A 116 10.73 -25.40 7.63
C VAL A 116 9.21 -25.26 7.70
N TYR A 117 8.48 -26.25 7.19
CA TYR A 117 7.04 -26.36 7.45
C TYR A 117 6.85 -27.15 8.75
N ARG A 118 6.02 -26.63 9.67
CA ARG A 118 5.58 -27.36 10.86
C ARG A 118 4.13 -27.78 10.62
N LYS A 119 3.87 -29.08 10.58
CA LYS A 119 2.49 -29.61 10.55
C LYS A 119 1.92 -29.50 11.96
N THR A 120 0.86 -28.70 12.13
CA THR A 120 0.09 -28.63 13.38
C THR A 120 -1.26 -29.33 13.14
N ARG A 121 -1.78 -30.06 14.12
CA ARG A 121 -3.12 -30.64 14.00
C ARG A 121 -4.16 -29.53 14.20
N ILE A 122 -5.25 -29.57 13.44
CA ILE A 122 -6.36 -28.60 13.57
C ILE A 122 -6.93 -28.59 15.01
N SER A 123 -6.85 -29.71 15.73
CA SER A 123 -7.25 -29.83 17.14
C SER A 123 -6.37 -29.02 18.11
N ASP A 124 -5.16 -28.62 17.72
CA ASP A 124 -4.25 -27.83 18.55
C ASP A 124 -4.51 -26.32 18.40
N GLN A 125 -5.45 -25.89 17.55
CA GLN A 125 -5.88 -24.50 17.48
C GLN A 125 -6.55 -24.12 18.81
N ARG A 126 -5.90 -23.23 19.56
CA ARG A 126 -6.57 -22.51 20.64
C ARG A 126 -7.79 -21.80 20.05
N ASN A 127 -8.89 -21.81 20.77
CA ASN A 127 -10.12 -21.13 20.38
C ASN A 127 -9.86 -19.62 20.33
N ASP A 128 -9.49 -19.10 19.16
CA ASP A 128 -9.14 -17.69 18.93
C ASP A 128 -10.22 -16.74 19.47
N ARG A 129 -11.48 -17.16 19.42
CA ARG A 129 -12.60 -16.38 19.96
C ARG A 129 -12.50 -16.23 21.48
N GLN A 130 -12.23 -17.31 22.22
CA GLN A 130 -12.05 -17.25 23.68
C GLN A 130 -10.79 -16.46 24.05
N TYR A 131 -9.72 -16.61 23.26
CA TYR A 131 -8.50 -15.82 23.43
C TYR A 131 -8.79 -14.33 23.33
N TRP A 132 -9.49 -13.88 22.27
CA TRP A 132 -9.81 -12.46 22.07
C TRP A 132 -10.83 -11.92 23.07
N LEU A 133 -11.77 -12.74 23.55
CA LEU A 133 -12.74 -12.33 24.58
C LEU A 133 -12.09 -12.13 25.95
N ALA A 134 -11.00 -12.83 26.25
CA ALA A 134 -10.24 -12.67 27.49
C ALA A 134 -9.31 -11.44 27.50
N GLN A 135 -9.11 -10.78 26.35
CA GLN A 135 -8.25 -9.60 26.23
C GLN A 135 -8.96 -8.31 26.67
N PRO A 136 -8.24 -7.38 27.32
CA PRO A 136 -8.80 -6.06 27.64
C PRO A 136 -9.19 -5.29 26.35
N PRO A 137 -10.19 -4.39 26.40
CA PRO A 137 -10.64 -3.64 25.22
C PRO A 137 -9.52 -2.89 24.48
N SER A 138 -8.53 -2.36 25.20
CA SER A 138 -7.37 -1.68 24.62
C SER A 138 -6.51 -2.60 23.74
N ALA A 139 -6.30 -3.85 24.16
CA ALA A 139 -5.54 -4.83 23.39
C ALA A 139 -6.29 -5.26 22.11
N ARG A 140 -7.62 -5.38 22.19
CA ARG A 140 -8.45 -5.65 20.99
C ARG A 140 -8.41 -4.50 19.99
N LEU A 141 -8.46 -3.25 20.45
CA LEU A 141 -8.32 -2.07 19.60
C LEU A 141 -6.94 -2.00 18.93
N ALA A 142 -5.87 -2.23 19.70
CA ALA A 142 -4.51 -2.26 19.16
C ALA A 142 -4.33 -3.34 18.07
N ALA A 143 -4.92 -4.54 18.27
CA ALA A 143 -4.91 -5.60 17.28
C ALA A 143 -5.70 -5.24 16.00
N LEU A 144 -6.85 -4.57 16.15
CA LEU A 144 -7.63 -4.08 15.00
C LEU A 144 -6.88 -2.99 14.23
N GLU A 145 -6.16 -2.11 14.92
CA GLU A 145 -5.27 -1.14 14.28
C GLU A 145 -4.12 -1.82 13.53
N GLU A 146 -3.57 -2.89 14.08
CA GLU A 146 -2.52 -3.69 13.44
C GLU A 146 -3.03 -4.36 12.16
N ILE A 147 -4.16 -5.06 12.23
CA ILE A 147 -4.81 -5.67 11.06
C ILE A 147 -5.16 -4.60 10.01
N ARG A 148 -5.64 -3.43 10.45
CA ARG A 148 -5.91 -2.31 9.55
C ARG A 148 -4.65 -1.84 8.84
N ARG A 149 -3.53 -1.67 9.56
CA ARG A 149 -2.23 -1.29 8.96
C ARG A 149 -1.76 -2.33 7.95
N GLU A 150 -1.89 -3.62 8.28
CA GLU A 150 -1.54 -4.73 7.39
C GLU A 150 -2.41 -4.75 6.13
N TYR A 151 -3.73 -4.63 6.27
CA TYR A 151 -4.66 -4.61 5.14
C TYR A 151 -4.36 -3.47 4.17
N HIS A 152 -4.13 -2.26 4.69
CA HIS A 152 -3.75 -1.12 3.85
C HIS A 152 -2.38 -1.33 3.19
N ALA A 153 -1.41 -1.98 3.84
CA ALA A 153 -0.14 -2.33 3.19
C ALA A 153 -0.32 -3.29 2.00
N TRP A 154 -1.15 -4.34 2.17
CA TRP A 154 -1.47 -5.32 1.13
C TRP A 154 -2.24 -4.73 -0.05
N LYS A 155 -3.28 -3.92 0.21
CA LYS A 155 -4.18 -3.36 -0.82
C LYS A 155 -3.43 -2.53 -1.88
N TYR A 156 -2.34 -1.86 -1.51
CA TYR A 156 -1.55 -1.03 -2.44
C TYR A 156 -0.17 -1.61 -2.74
N GLY A 157 0.06 -2.90 -2.49
CA GLY A 157 1.27 -3.62 -2.92
C GLY A 157 2.57 -3.04 -2.38
N THR A 158 2.57 -2.42 -1.20
CA THR A 158 3.83 -2.13 -0.52
C THR A 158 4.15 -3.42 0.20
N GLU A 159 5.09 -4.23 -0.28
CA GLU A 159 5.52 -5.43 0.46
C GLU A 159 6.41 -4.98 1.63
N PRO A 160 5.96 -4.96 2.91
CA PRO A 160 6.80 -5.58 3.91
C PRO A 160 6.84 -7.06 3.53
N GLY A 161 8.03 -7.64 3.35
CA GLY A 161 8.16 -9.03 2.96
C GLY A 161 7.37 -9.94 3.90
N PHE A 162 6.13 -10.26 3.55
CA PHE A 162 5.27 -11.16 4.29
C PHE A 162 5.78 -12.56 4.04
N GLN A 163 6.73 -12.98 4.86
CA GLN A 163 6.96 -14.40 5.09
C GLN A 163 5.71 -14.98 5.78
N ARG A 164 4.86 -15.59 4.95
CA ARG A 164 3.98 -16.73 5.24
C ARG A 164 3.07 -16.64 6.48
N VAL A 165 1.76 -16.59 6.23
CA VAL A 165 0.84 -17.66 6.65
C VAL A 165 -0.28 -17.78 5.60
N LEU A 166 -0.16 -18.71 4.65
CA LEU A 166 -1.31 -19.17 3.86
C LEU A 166 -1.68 -20.56 4.36
N ALA A 167 -2.76 -20.64 5.13
CA ALA A 167 -3.46 -21.89 5.38
C ALA A 167 -4.43 -22.10 4.21
N VAL A 168 -3.98 -22.80 3.16
CA VAL A 168 -4.86 -23.26 2.07
C VAL A 168 -5.43 -24.62 2.46
N THR A 169 -6.66 -24.63 2.96
CA THR A 169 -7.39 -25.87 3.22
C THR A 169 -8.08 -26.33 1.94
N LYS A 170 -7.54 -27.36 1.27
CA LYS A 170 -8.24 -28.08 0.20
C LYS A 170 -9.02 -29.24 0.82
N ARG A 171 -10.36 -29.20 0.69
CA ARG A 171 -11.24 -30.33 1.05
C ARG A 171 -11.03 -31.49 0.08
N GLN A 172 -10.95 -32.70 0.63
CA GLN A 172 -11.48 -33.91 -0.01
C GLN A 172 -12.74 -34.31 0.75
#